data_AF-A0A937F0U0-F1
#
_entry.id   AF-A0A937F0U0-F1
#
_cell.length_a   1.000
_cell.length_b   1.000
_cell.length_c   1.000
_cell.angle_alpha   90.00
_cell.angle_beta   90.00
_cell.angle_gamma   90.00
#
_symmetry.space_group_name_H-M   'P 1'
#
loop_
_entity.id
_entity.type
_entity.pdbx_description
1 polymer ?
#
loop_
_entity_poly.entity_id
_entity_poly.type
_entity_poly.pdbx_seq_one_letter_code
_entity_poly.pdbx_strand_id
1 'polypeptide(L)' 'MLKTLWATVRQGKIELLKSAELPEGVRVLVTVLPDDEAEFWLQASQTSLDAVWDNAEDDVYAQLLQA' A
#
# COMPACT_ATOMS: atom_id res chain seq x y z
N MET A 1 1.15 -28.33 14.23
CA MET A 1 0.68 -27.58 13.05
C MET A 1 1.10 -26.12 13.22
N LEU A 2 1.64 -25.49 12.17
CA LEU A 2 1.90 -24.05 12.18
C LEU A 2 0.56 -23.29 12.21
N LYS A 3 0.48 -22.26 13.06
CA LYS A 3 -0.64 -21.32 13.08
C LYS A 3 -0.11 -19.94 12.71
N THR A 4 -0.72 -19.30 11.71
CA THR A 4 -0.42 -17.93 11.30
C THR A 4 -1.46 -17.00 11.93
N LEU A 5 -1.00 -15.93 12.58
CA LEU A 5 -1.84 -14.94 13.24
C LEU A 5 -1.57 -13.58 12.63
N TRP A 6 -2.64 -12.83 12.34
CA TRP A 6 -2.52 -11.45 11.88
C TRP A 6 -2.21 -10.53 13.06
N ALA A 7 -1.25 -9.63 12.88
CA ALA A 7 -0.86 -8.65 13.88
C ALA A 7 -0.52 -7.30 13.23
N THR A 8 -0.53 -6.24 14.01
CA THR A 8 -0.11 -4.90 13.61
C THR A 8 0.90 -4.35 14.63
N VAL A 9 1.81 -3.50 14.18
CA VAL A 9 2.74 -2.80 15.08
C VAL A 9 2.11 -1.50 15.52
N ARG A 10 1.86 -1.33 16.82
CA ARG A 10 1.40 -0.08 17.43
C ARG A 10 2.31 0.28 18.60
N GLN A 11 2.86 1.51 18.57
CA GLN A 11 3.73 2.02 19.63
C GLN A 11 4.90 1.07 19.98
N GLY A 12 5.50 0.43 18.97
CA GLY A 12 6.59 -0.52 19.16
C GLY A 12 6.20 -1.89 19.71
N LYS A 13 4.89 -2.17 19.85
CA LYS A 13 4.36 -3.47 20.28
C LYS A 13 3.67 -4.17 19.11
N ILE A 14 3.77 -5.50 19.07
CA ILE A 14 3.04 -6.35 18.13
C ILE A 14 1.70 -6.70 18.79
N GLU A 15 0.60 -6.25 18.19
CA GLU A 15 -0.76 -6.49 18.67
C GLU A 15 -1.50 -7.41 17.71
N LEU A 16 -2.03 -8.53 18.22
CA LEU A 16 -2.81 -9.46 17.41
C LEU A 16 -4.15 -8.81 16.99
N LEU A 17 -4.53 -8.93 15.71
CA LEU A 17 -5.83 -8.45 15.22
C LEU A 17 -6.99 -9.29 15.76
N LYS A 18 -6.75 -10.57 16.03
CA LYS A 18 -7.70 -11.49 16.67
C LYS A 18 -7.05 -12.10 17.90
N SER A 19 -7.80 -12.14 18.99
CA SER A 19 -7.35 -12.79 20.22
C SER A 19 -7.01 -14.25 19.96
N ALA A 20 -5.84 -14.69 20.41
CA ALA A 20 -5.40 -16.07 20.38
C ALA A 20 -4.60 -16.35 21.64
N GLU A 21 -4.79 -17.53 22.22
CA GLU A 21 -3.99 -17.98 23.34
C GLU A 21 -2.58 -18.35 22.87
N LEU A 22 -1.59 -17.58 23.33
CA LEU A 22 -0.18 -17.84 23.15
C LEU A 22 0.43 -18.17 24.53
N PRO A 23 0.94 -19.39 24.74
CA PRO A 23 1.58 -19.74 26.00
C PRO A 23 2.75 -18.81 26.32
N GLU A 24 2.93 -18.49 27.59
CA GLU A 24 4.07 -17.69 28.04
C GLU A 24 5.40 -18.34 27.63
N GLY A 25 6.35 -17.54 27.14
CA GLY A 25 7.66 -18.02 26.68
C GLY A 25 7.66 -18.72 25.32
N VAL A 26 6.52 -18.77 24.61
CA VAL A 26 6.49 -19.38 23.27
C VAL A 26 7.37 -18.59 22.29
N ARG A 27 8.16 -19.32 21.49
CA ARG A 27 8.95 -18.73 20.41
C ARG A 27 8.04 -18.45 19.20
N VAL A 28 8.14 -17.25 18.67
CA VAL A 28 7.41 -16.83 17.46
C VAL A 28 8.39 -16.39 16.38
N LEU A 29 8.01 -16.59 15.12
CA LEU A 29 8.67 -16.01 13.95
C LEU A 29 7.80 -14.85 13.45
N VAL A 30 8.40 -13.68 13.30
CA VAL A 30 7.70 -12.48 12.82
C VAL A 30 8.10 -12.23 11.37
N THR A 31 7.11 -12.15 10.50
CA THR A 31 7.28 -11.75 9.11
C THR A 31 6.59 -10.42 8.91
N VAL A 32 7.33 -9.40 8.49
CA VAL A 32 6.75 -8.09 8.14
C VAL A 32 6.19 -8.18 6.73
N LEU A 33 4.92 -7.83 6.57
CA LEU A 33 4.29 -7.76 5.27
C LEU A 33 4.53 -6.38 4.66
N PRO A 34 4.84 -6.30 3.36
CA PRO A 34 4.93 -5.03 2.67
C PRO A 34 3.58 -4.31 2.74
N ASP A 35 3.62 -2.99 2.88
CA ASP A 35 2.47 -2.11 2.68
C ASP A 35 2.58 -1.54 1.26
N ASP A 36 2.32 -2.42 0.29
CA ASP A 36 2.43 -2.17 -1.15
C ASP A 36 1.10 -1.71 -1.76
N GLU A 37 0.04 -1.53 -0.95
CA GLU A 37 -1.25 -1.06 -1.45
C GLU A 37 -1.13 0.31 -2.12
N ALA A 38 -0.41 1.26 -1.52
CA ALA A 38 -0.26 2.60 -2.09
C ALA A 38 0.48 2.57 -3.45
N GLU A 39 1.55 1.79 -3.56
CA GLU A 39 2.32 1.64 -4.80
C GLU A 39 1.54 0.87 -5.86
N PHE A 40 0.81 -0.16 -5.46
CA PHE A 40 -0.11 -0.91 -6.30
C PHE A 40 -1.20 -0.01 -6.88
N TRP A 41 -1.89 0.76 -6.03
CA TRP A 41 -2.95 1.68 -6.49
C TRP A 41 -2.41 2.79 -7.36
N LEU A 42 -1.21 3.31 -7.06
CA LEU A 42 -0.54 4.30 -7.90
C LEU A 42 -0.29 3.73 -9.30
N GLN A 43 0.35 2.56 -9.41
CA GLN A 43 0.64 1.91 -10.69
C GLN A 43 -0.65 1.57 -11.47
N ALA A 44 -1.67 1.05 -10.78
CA ALA A 44 -2.94 0.69 -11.41
C ALA A 44 -3.67 1.91 -12.01
N SER A 45 -3.57 3.07 -11.33
CA SER A 45 -4.23 4.30 -11.77
C SER A 45 -3.50 5.03 -12.90
N GLN A 46 -2.20 4.78 -13.06
CA GLN A 46 -1.33 5.52 -14.00
C GLN A 46 -1.85 5.47 -15.45
N THR A 47 -2.26 4.30 -15.94
CA THR A 47 -2.77 4.14 -17.31
C THR A 47 -4.00 5.02 -17.59
N SER A 48 -4.91 5.16 -16.60
CA SER A 48 -6.08 6.03 -16.74
C SER A 48 -5.72 7.50 -16.65
N LEU A 49 -4.71 7.83 -15.84
CA LEU A 49 -4.18 9.18 -15.74
C LEU A 49 -3.53 9.61 -17.07
N ASP A 50 -2.65 8.77 -17.62
CA ASP A 50 -1.94 9.01 -18.89
C ASP A 50 -2.93 9.25 -20.03
N ALA A 51 -4.01 8.46 -20.11
CA ALA A 51 -5.03 8.60 -21.15
C ALA A 51 -5.77 9.96 -21.13
N VAL A 52 -5.84 10.62 -19.97
CA VAL A 52 -6.49 11.92 -19.81
C VAL A 52 -5.47 13.05 -19.90
N TRP A 53 -4.29 12.87 -19.32
CA TRP A 53 -3.28 13.91 -19.12
C TRP A 53 -2.33 14.07 -20.31
N ASP A 54 -2.02 13.00 -21.04
CA ASP A 54 -1.24 13.06 -22.29
C ASP A 54 -2.16 13.35 -23.50
N ASN A 55 -3.18 14.18 -23.30
CA ASN A 55 -4.08 14.59 -24.36
C ASN A 55 -3.56 15.85 -25.05
N ALA A 56 -2.98 15.68 -26.24
CA ALA A 56 -2.49 16.78 -27.07
C ALA A 56 -3.58 17.80 -27.47
N GLU A 57 -4.87 17.44 -27.38
CA GLU A 57 -5.98 18.37 -27.61
C GLU A 57 -6.18 19.35 -26.44
N ASP A 58 -5.66 19.05 -25.24
CA ASP A 58 -5.76 19.91 -24.05
C ASP A 58 -4.57 20.90 -23.92
N ASP A 59 -3.56 20.77 -24.78
CA ASP A 59 -2.38 21.66 -24.81
C ASP A 59 -2.66 23.07 -25.36
N VAL A 60 -3.90 23.36 -25.76
CA VAL A 60 -4.28 24.63 -26.41
C VAL A 60 -3.90 25.84 -25.56
N TYR A 61 -4.10 25.79 -24.24
CA TYR A 61 -3.70 26.90 -23.36
C TYR A 61 -2.18 27.07 -23.27
N ALA A 62 -1.41 25.98 -23.27
CA ALA A 62 0.05 26.03 -23.25
C ALA A 62 0.61 26.60 -24.56
N GLN A 63 -0.04 26.31 -25.69
CA GLN A 63 0.32 26.84 -27.01
C GLN A 63 -0.01 28.32 -27.14
N LEU A 64 -1.17 28.75 -26.61
CA LEU A 64 -1.59 30.16 -26.64
C LEU A 64 -0.67 31.10 -25.84
N LEU A 65 0.02 30.60 -24.81
CA LEU A 65 0.96 31.40 -24.02
C LEU A 65 2.27 31.70 -24.74
N GLN A 66 2.58 30.97 -25.82
CA GLN A 66 3.81 31.13 -26.61
C GLN A 66 3.64 32.08 -27.81
N ALA A 67 2.42 32.54 -28.10
CA ALA A 67 2.08 33.45 -29.20
C ALA A 67 2.03 34.91 -28.75
#